data_AF-A0A8C7YUM8-F1
#
_entry.id   AF-A0A8C7YUM8-F1
#
_cell.length_a   1.000
_cell.length_b   1.000
_cell.length_c   1.000
_cell.angle_alpha   90.00
_cell.angle_beta   90.00
_cell.angle_gamma   90.00
#
_symmetry.space_group_name_H-M   'P 1'
#
loop_
_entity.id
_entity.type
_entity.pdbx_description
1 polymer ?
#
loop_
_entity_poly.entity_id
_entity_poly.type
_entity_poly.pdbx_seq_one_letter_code
_entity_poly.pdbx_strand_id
1 'polypeptide(L)'
;MSEGQKKPKYSATRRLLLKSKLLKKAASMLVAETEEKKREKQRVVSESFPPLKLSGLSIQELQELCKELHQKIDVVDETRYDIEVKVAKNENEIQSLRQKIVDLKGIKRPSLKRVKKTTDDMLGAYTDASKLMKADFKANLKTVKKDDEKREEVTDWRKNVEAMSGMEGRKKLFTAGQ
;
A
#
# COMPACT_ATOMS: atom_id res chain seq x y z
N MET A 1 30.90 -6.85 41.84
CA MET A 1 30.97 -5.74 40.87
C MET A 1 30.06 -6.08 39.69
N SER A 2 28.82 -5.63 39.73
CA SER A 2 27.84 -5.87 38.65
C SER A 2 28.23 -5.05 37.43
N GLU A 3 28.61 -5.70 36.34
CA GLU A 3 28.82 -5.04 35.05
C GLU A 3 27.52 -4.34 34.63
N GLY A 4 27.51 -3.00 34.69
CA GLY A 4 26.36 -2.21 34.28
C GLY A 4 26.03 -2.44 32.80
N GLN A 5 24.74 -2.40 32.44
CA GLN A 5 24.27 -2.57 31.07
C GLN A 5 25.04 -1.66 30.10
N LYS A 6 25.79 -2.26 29.17
CA LYS A 6 26.50 -1.55 28.10
C LYS A 6 25.49 -0.75 27.27
N LYS A 7 25.62 0.57 27.27
CA LYS A 7 24.78 1.45 26.43
C LYS A 7 25.02 1.12 24.95
N PRO A 8 23.97 0.88 24.14
CA PRO A 8 24.15 0.54 22.73
C PRO A 8 24.75 1.72 21.95
N LYS A 9 25.70 1.44 21.04
CA LYS A 9 26.43 2.45 20.24
C LYS A 9 25.53 3.39 19.41
N TYR A 10 24.31 2.98 19.10
CA TYR A 10 23.32 3.78 18.37
C TYR A 10 21.97 3.80 19.11
N SER A 11 21.21 4.87 18.97
CA SER A 11 19.84 4.93 19.48
C SER A 11 18.91 3.97 18.72
N ALA A 12 17.87 3.48 19.39
CA ALA A 12 16.85 2.64 18.76
C ALA A 12 16.16 3.37 17.59
N THR A 13 15.91 4.68 17.75
CA THR A 13 15.35 5.57 16.72
C THR A 13 16.19 5.58 15.44
N ARG A 14 17.53 5.70 15.56
CA ARG A 14 18.45 5.65 14.42
C ARG A 14 18.35 4.32 13.68
N ARG A 15 18.34 3.20 14.40
CA ARG A 15 18.21 1.86 13.79
C ARG A 15 16.88 1.69 13.06
N LEU A 16 15.78 2.16 13.65
CA LEU A 16 14.44 2.08 13.04
C LEU A 16 14.37 2.92 11.75
N LEU A 17 14.91 4.15 11.78
CA LEU A 17 14.98 5.01 10.60
C LEU A 17 15.76 4.33 9.45
N LEU A 18 16.89 3.70 9.75
CA LEU A 18 17.68 2.98 8.75
C LEU A 18 16.91 1.78 8.18
N LYS A 19 16.24 0.99 9.03
CA LYS A 19 15.39 -0.12 8.57
C LYS A 19 14.25 0.36 7.66
N SER A 20 13.60 1.47 8.02
CA SER A 20 12.54 2.08 7.21
C SER A 20 13.06 2.54 5.85
N LYS A 21 14.22 3.22 5.83
CA LYS A 21 14.88 3.63 4.57
C LYS A 21 15.24 2.42 3.69
N LEU A 22 15.78 1.36 4.30
CA LEU A 22 16.13 0.13 3.58
C LEU A 22 14.89 -0.52 2.97
N LEU A 23 13.81 -0.66 3.75
CA LEU A 23 12.56 -1.26 3.26
C LEU A 23 11.93 -0.42 2.15
N LYS A 24 11.94 0.92 2.27
CA LYS A 24 11.45 1.83 1.23
C LYS A 24 12.24 1.66 -0.07
N LYS A 25 13.57 1.53 0.00
CA LYS A 25 14.40 1.29 -1.18
C LYS A 25 14.14 -0.10 -1.77
N ALA A 26 14.04 -1.14 -0.95
CA ALA A 26 13.74 -2.50 -1.38
C ALA A 26 12.39 -2.58 -2.11
N ALA A 27 11.35 -1.92 -1.58
CA ALA A 27 10.04 -1.85 -2.23
C ALA A 27 10.12 -1.17 -3.61
N SER A 28 10.87 -0.07 -3.72
CA SER A 28 11.10 0.61 -5.00
C SER A 28 11.85 -0.27 -6.00
N MET A 29 12.87 -1.02 -5.55
CA MET A 29 13.61 -1.95 -6.40
C MET A 29 12.74 -3.11 -6.88
N LEU A 30 11.88 -3.67 -6.01
CA LEU A 30 10.97 -4.74 -6.37
C LEU A 30 9.97 -4.33 -7.46
N VAL A 31 9.46 -3.09 -7.39
CA VAL A 31 8.59 -2.55 -8.44
C VAL A 31 9.34 -2.41 -9.76
N ALA A 32 10.56 -1.86 -9.73
CA ALA A 32 11.38 -1.72 -10.93
C ALA A 32 11.70 -3.08 -11.58
N GLU A 33 12.11 -4.06 -10.78
CA GLU A 33 12.38 -5.44 -11.25
C GLU A 33 11.13 -6.09 -11.85
N THR A 34 9.96 -5.88 -11.23
CA THR A 34 8.69 -6.43 -11.75
C THR A 34 8.34 -5.84 -13.10
N GLU A 35 8.58 -4.54 -13.29
CA GLU A 35 8.33 -3.86 -14.56
C GLU A 35 9.33 -4.30 -15.64
N GLU A 36 10.60 -4.45 -15.29
CA GLU A 36 11.64 -4.99 -16.18
C GLU A 36 11.29 -6.42 -16.63
N LYS A 37 10.87 -7.30 -15.72
CA LYS A 37 10.42 -8.65 -16.04
C LYS A 37 9.22 -8.67 -17.00
N LYS A 38 8.29 -7.74 -16.86
CA LYS A 38 7.15 -7.62 -17.79
C LYS A 38 7.59 -7.20 -19.18
N ARG A 39 8.49 -6.22 -19.29
CA ARG A 39 9.05 -5.77 -20.57
C ARG A 39 9.84 -6.88 -21.24
N GLU A 40 10.66 -7.59 -20.48
CA GLU A 40 11.43 -8.72 -20.98
C GLU A 40 10.51 -9.83 -21.49
N LYS A 41 9.46 -10.18 -20.74
CA LYS A 41 8.44 -11.14 -21.19
C LYS A 41 7.82 -10.71 -22.52
N GLN A 42 7.42 -9.44 -22.64
CA GLN A 42 6.85 -8.92 -23.89
C GLN A 42 7.85 -9.00 -25.05
N ARG A 43 9.11 -8.63 -24.82
CA ARG A 43 10.18 -8.71 -25.81
C ARG A 43 10.35 -10.14 -26.32
N VAL A 44 10.57 -11.09 -25.41
CA VAL A 44 10.78 -12.51 -25.76
C VAL A 44 9.58 -13.09 -26.50
N VAL A 45 8.35 -12.80 -26.05
CA VAL A 45 7.13 -13.27 -26.74
C VAL A 45 7.02 -12.66 -28.13
N SER A 46 7.29 -11.36 -28.29
CA SER A 46 7.23 -10.69 -29.60
C SER A 46 8.28 -11.17 -30.59
N GLU A 47 9.47 -11.56 -30.10
CA GLU A 47 10.55 -12.13 -30.91
C GLU A 47 10.26 -13.59 -31.29
N SER A 48 9.78 -14.39 -30.33
CA SER A 48 9.49 -15.82 -30.55
C SER A 48 8.24 -16.04 -31.38
N PHE A 49 7.22 -15.20 -31.21
CA PHE A 49 5.91 -15.32 -31.84
C PHE A 49 5.46 -13.95 -32.40
N PRO A 50 6.05 -13.51 -33.52
CA PRO A 50 5.65 -12.27 -34.16
C PRO A 50 4.20 -12.35 -34.65
N PRO A 51 3.49 -11.20 -34.75
CA PRO A 51 2.12 -11.17 -35.26
C PRO A 51 2.00 -11.79 -36.65
N LEU A 52 0.99 -12.64 -36.84
CA LEU A 52 0.74 -13.33 -38.10
C LEU A 52 0.31 -12.33 -39.19
N LYS A 53 1.00 -12.35 -40.32
CA LYS A 53 0.63 -11.59 -41.52
C LYS A 53 -0.08 -12.52 -42.48
N LEU A 54 -1.41 -12.50 -42.46
CA LEU A 54 -2.26 -13.38 -43.28
C LEU A 54 -2.66 -12.75 -44.62
N SER A 55 -2.53 -11.43 -44.74
CA SER A 55 -2.87 -10.68 -45.94
C SER A 55 -1.93 -11.02 -47.10
N GLY A 56 -2.50 -11.39 -48.25
CA GLY A 56 -1.75 -11.68 -49.47
C GLY A 56 -1.25 -13.13 -49.60
N LEU A 57 -1.54 -14.00 -48.64
CA LEU A 57 -1.25 -15.43 -48.75
C LEU A 57 -2.31 -16.13 -49.63
N SER A 58 -1.84 -17.04 -50.48
CA SER A 58 -2.68 -17.97 -51.22
C SER A 58 -3.29 -19.04 -50.29
N ILE A 59 -4.32 -19.75 -50.76
CA ILE A 59 -4.98 -20.81 -49.99
C ILE A 59 -3.98 -21.93 -49.61
N GLN A 60 -3.05 -22.26 -50.50
CA GLN A 60 -2.04 -23.29 -50.26
C GLN A 60 -1.04 -22.86 -49.17
N GLU A 61 -0.56 -21.61 -49.23
CA GLU A 61 0.34 -21.07 -48.20
C GLU A 61 -0.34 -20.97 -46.83
N LEU A 62 -1.63 -20.63 -46.80
CA LEU A 62 -2.42 -20.64 -45.57
C LEU A 62 -2.57 -22.05 -44.98
N GLN A 63 -2.83 -23.05 -45.83
CA GLN A 63 -2.92 -24.44 -45.39
C GLN A 63 -1.59 -24.95 -44.83
N GLU A 64 -0.47 -24.60 -45.46
CA GLU A 64 0.86 -24.98 -44.97
C GLU A 64 1.19 -24.29 -43.65
N LEU A 65 0.93 -22.99 -43.53
CA LEU A 65 1.10 -22.24 -42.28
C LEU A 65 0.29 -22.86 -41.12
N CYS A 66 -0.96 -23.27 -41.38
CA CYS A 66 -1.77 -23.96 -40.37
C CYS A 66 -1.15 -25.27 -39.89
N LYS A 67 -0.58 -26.08 -40.80
CA LYS A 67 0.11 -27.33 -40.43
C LYS A 67 1.38 -27.06 -39.63
N GLU A 68 2.17 -26.08 -40.06
CA GLU A 68 3.39 -25.68 -39.34
C GLU A 68 3.08 -25.19 -37.92
N LEU A 69 2.06 -24.35 -37.77
CA LEU A 69 1.63 -23.84 -36.46
C LEU A 69 1.14 -24.98 -35.58
N HIS A 70 0.39 -25.94 -36.14
CA HIS A 70 -0.06 -27.11 -35.40
C HIS A 70 1.13 -27.94 -34.86
N GLN A 71 2.11 -28.24 -35.71
CA GLN A 71 3.32 -28.96 -35.27
C GLN A 71 4.12 -28.17 -34.22
N LYS A 72 4.22 -26.84 -34.37
CA LYS A 72 4.90 -25.98 -33.38
C LYS A 72 4.17 -25.98 -32.03
N ILE A 73 2.83 -26.06 -32.02
CA ILE A 73 2.05 -26.14 -30.78
C ILE A 73 2.42 -27.41 -30.00
N ASP A 74 2.50 -28.55 -30.67
CA ASP A 74 2.85 -29.82 -30.01
C ASP A 74 4.23 -29.76 -29.34
N VAL A 75 5.24 -29.26 -30.06
CA VAL A 75 6.60 -29.08 -29.52
C VAL A 75 6.61 -28.09 -28.35
N VAL A 76 5.90 -26.97 -28.47
CA VAL A 76 5.84 -25.96 -27.39
C VAL A 76 5.12 -26.52 -26.17
N ASP A 77 4.05 -27.30 -26.33
CA ASP A 77 3.35 -27.89 -25.19
C ASP A 77 4.18 -28.94 -24.47
N GLU A 78 4.94 -29.76 -25.20
CA GLU A 78 5.91 -30.69 -24.60
C GLU A 78 6.95 -29.92 -23.76
N THR A 79 7.56 -28.88 -24.31
CA THR A 79 8.53 -28.07 -23.56
C THR A 79 7.91 -27.35 -22.36
N ARG A 80 6.65 -26.90 -22.47
CA ARG A 80 5.88 -26.31 -21.37
C ARG A 80 5.68 -27.33 -20.25
N TYR A 81 5.29 -28.55 -20.59
CA TYR A 81 5.10 -29.64 -19.64
C TYR A 81 6.40 -29.96 -18.89
N ASP A 82 7.52 -30.09 -19.59
CA ASP A 82 8.83 -30.33 -18.98
C ASP A 82 9.24 -29.25 -17.99
N ILE A 83 8.99 -27.98 -18.34
CA ILE A 83 9.27 -26.83 -17.46
C ILE A 83 8.35 -26.87 -16.24
N GLU A 84 7.06 -27.16 -16.43
CA GLU A 84 6.08 -27.26 -15.34
C GLU A 84 6.46 -28.35 -14.34
N VAL A 85 6.87 -29.53 -14.82
CA VAL A 85 7.35 -30.62 -13.97
C VAL A 85 8.60 -30.21 -13.17
N LYS A 86 9.54 -29.48 -13.78
CA LYS A 86 10.73 -28.95 -13.07
C LYS A 86 10.34 -27.94 -11.99
N VAL A 87 9.40 -27.04 -12.28
CA VAL A 87 8.89 -26.07 -11.30
C VAL A 87 8.20 -26.80 -10.14
N ALA A 88 7.33 -27.77 -10.42
CA ALA A 88 6.64 -28.55 -9.39
C ALA A 88 7.62 -29.31 -8.48
N LYS A 89 8.70 -29.88 -9.04
CA LYS A 89 9.79 -30.50 -8.24
C LYS A 89 10.43 -29.50 -7.28
N ASN A 90 10.75 -28.31 -7.76
CA ASN A 90 11.34 -27.24 -6.94
C ASN A 90 10.37 -26.77 -5.86
N GLU A 91 9.07 -26.64 -6.16
CA GLU A 91 8.04 -26.26 -5.20
C GLU A 91 7.91 -27.31 -4.07
N ASN A 92 7.88 -28.59 -4.43
CA ASN A 92 7.85 -29.69 -3.47
C ASN A 92 9.10 -29.69 -2.57
N GLU A 93 10.28 -29.45 -3.15
CA GLU A 93 11.51 -29.33 -2.38
C GLU A 93 11.46 -28.13 -1.42
N ILE A 94 11.04 -26.95 -1.89
CA ILE A 94 10.86 -25.77 -1.05
C ILE A 94 9.88 -26.05 0.09
N GLN A 95 8.78 -26.74 -0.16
CA GLN A 95 7.81 -27.13 0.86
C GLN A 95 8.44 -28.07 1.90
N SER A 96 9.16 -29.10 1.45
CA SER A 96 9.88 -30.02 2.34
C SER A 96 10.90 -29.29 3.20
N LEU A 97 11.69 -28.39 2.61
CA LEU A 97 12.68 -27.58 3.33
C LEU A 97 12.01 -26.62 4.32
N ARG A 98 10.89 -26.00 3.95
CA ARG A 98 10.10 -25.15 4.87
C ARG A 98 9.61 -25.95 6.08
N GLN A 99 9.12 -27.17 5.86
CA GLN A 99 8.68 -28.04 6.97
C GLN A 99 9.86 -28.39 7.88
N LYS A 100 11.00 -28.82 7.32
CA LYS A 100 12.22 -29.10 8.10
C LYS A 100 12.66 -27.88 8.92
N ILE A 101 12.58 -26.67 8.37
CA ILE A 101 12.88 -25.43 9.10
C ILE A 101 11.93 -25.24 10.28
N VAL A 102 10.64 -25.53 10.12
CA VAL A 102 9.65 -25.44 11.19
C VAL A 102 9.94 -26.46 12.29
N ASP A 103 10.23 -27.70 11.92
CA ASP A 103 10.54 -28.79 12.86
C ASP A 103 11.81 -28.47 13.66
N LEU A 104 12.86 -27.98 13.00
CA LEU A 104 14.12 -27.59 13.64
C LEU A 104 13.99 -26.35 14.54
N LYS A 105 13.19 -25.35 14.13
CA LYS A 105 12.93 -24.17 14.98
C LYS A 105 12.09 -24.51 16.22
N GLY A 106 11.39 -25.63 16.19
CA GLY A 106 10.38 -26.02 17.17
C GLY A 106 9.13 -25.14 17.08
N ILE A 107 7.98 -25.71 17.41
CA ILE A 107 6.74 -24.93 17.57
C ILE A 107 6.94 -24.05 18.81
N LYS A 108 7.26 -22.76 18.62
CA LYS A 108 7.12 -21.76 19.69
C LYS A 108 5.63 -21.71 20.05
N ARG A 109 5.23 -22.48 21.06
CA ARG A 109 3.91 -22.40 21.65
C ARG A 109 3.70 -20.93 22.02
N PRO A 110 2.72 -20.22 21.44
CA PRO A 110 2.45 -18.84 21.83
C PRO A 110 2.23 -18.83 23.34
N SER A 111 3.05 -18.09 24.07
CA SER A 111 2.88 -17.96 25.52
C SER A 111 1.46 -17.42 25.76
N LEU A 112 0.63 -18.17 26.49
CA LEU A 112 -0.71 -17.71 26.85
C LEU A 112 -0.57 -16.41 27.65
N LYS A 113 -0.78 -15.27 26.99
CA LYS A 113 -0.84 -13.97 27.66
C LYS A 113 -2.27 -13.78 28.12
N ARG A 114 -2.46 -13.43 29.40
CA ARG A 114 -3.75 -12.98 29.91
C ARG A 114 -4.08 -11.63 29.28
N VAL A 115 -4.77 -11.66 28.14
CA VAL A 115 -5.33 -10.49 27.48
C VAL A 115 -6.65 -10.19 28.19
N LYS A 116 -6.75 -9.03 28.85
CA LYS A 116 -8.05 -8.52 29.31
C LYS A 116 -8.80 -8.10 28.04
N LYS A 117 -10.06 -8.53 27.89
CA LYS A 117 -10.91 -8.04 26.78
C LYS A 117 -10.87 -6.52 26.81
N THR A 118 -10.39 -5.93 25.73
CA THR A 118 -10.33 -4.48 25.58
C THR A 118 -11.74 -3.97 25.35
N THR A 119 -12.04 -2.72 25.68
CA THR A 119 -13.36 -2.12 25.38
C THR A 119 -13.73 -2.26 23.90
N ASP A 120 -12.73 -2.24 23.02
CA ASP A 120 -12.85 -2.48 21.57
C ASP A 120 -13.30 -3.91 21.22
N ASP A 121 -12.87 -4.93 21.97
CA ASP A 121 -13.31 -6.33 21.77
C ASP A 121 -14.76 -6.53 22.21
N MET A 122 -15.21 -5.77 23.22
CA MET A 122 -16.60 -5.82 23.67
C MET A 122 -17.51 -5.02 22.76
N LEU A 123 -17.11 -3.81 22.33
CA LEU A 123 -17.93 -2.94 21.48
C LEU A 123 -17.93 -3.37 20.01
N GLY A 124 -16.82 -3.90 19.50
CA GLY A 124 -16.73 -4.39 18.12
C GLY A 124 -17.64 -5.58 17.82
N ALA A 125 -18.02 -6.36 18.83
CA ALA A 125 -19.02 -7.43 18.70
C ALA A 125 -20.46 -6.89 18.59
N TYR A 126 -20.71 -5.64 19.03
CA TYR A 126 -22.03 -5.00 19.01
C TYR A 126 -22.20 -3.94 17.91
N THR A 127 -21.15 -3.65 17.13
CA THR A 127 -21.21 -2.63 16.06
C THR A 127 -20.86 -3.20 14.70
N ASP A 128 -21.67 -2.88 13.68
CA ASP A 128 -21.54 -3.37 12.31
C ASP A 128 -20.12 -3.28 11.75
N ALA A 129 -19.68 -4.34 11.06
CA ALA A 129 -18.35 -4.48 10.46
C ALA A 129 -18.01 -3.40 9.41
N SER A 130 -18.98 -2.59 8.97
CA SER A 130 -18.77 -1.43 8.09
C SER A 130 -17.99 -0.29 8.78
N LYS A 131 -17.95 -0.27 10.12
CA LYS A 131 -17.16 0.69 10.92
C LYS A 131 -15.76 0.20 11.26
N LEU A 132 -15.37 -1.01 10.87
CA LEU A 132 -13.98 -1.48 10.87
C LEU A 132 -13.22 -0.83 9.71
N MET A 133 -13.17 0.50 9.70
CA MET A 133 -12.06 1.17 9.04
C MET A 133 -10.79 0.65 9.70
N LYS A 134 -9.85 0.16 8.88
CA LYS A 134 -8.50 -0.21 9.33
C LYS A 134 -8.07 0.81 10.37
N ALA A 135 -7.68 0.34 11.55
CA ALA A 135 -7.20 1.17 12.65
C ALA A 135 -5.87 1.84 12.26
N ASP A 136 -5.90 2.68 11.22
CA ASP A 136 -4.90 3.68 10.98
C ASP A 136 -5.06 4.63 12.15
N PHE A 137 -4.19 4.47 13.14
CA PHE A 137 -4.09 5.34 14.32
C PHE A 137 -4.09 6.83 13.95
N LYS A 138 -3.67 7.14 12.71
CA LYS A 138 -3.65 8.48 12.11
C LYS A 138 -5.03 8.99 11.67
N ALA A 139 -6.00 8.13 11.37
CA ALA A 139 -7.33 8.52 10.90
C ALA A 139 -8.21 9.11 12.01
N ASN A 140 -8.00 8.73 13.27
CA ASN A 140 -8.74 9.25 14.44
C ASN A 140 -8.10 10.47 15.11
N LEU A 141 -6.95 10.94 14.63
CA LEU A 141 -6.33 12.17 15.13
C LEU A 141 -6.89 13.36 14.32
N LYS A 142 -7.55 14.32 14.99
CA LYS A 142 -7.84 15.63 14.39
C LYS A 142 -6.51 16.31 14.03
N THR A 143 -6.09 16.18 12.77
CA THR A 143 -5.03 17.04 12.24
C THR A 143 -5.57 18.46 12.24
N VAL A 144 -5.01 19.32 13.09
CA VAL A 144 -5.14 20.77 12.92
C VAL A 144 -4.56 21.07 11.55
N LYS A 145 -5.43 21.34 10.58
CA LYS A 145 -5.01 21.98 9.33
C LYS A 145 -4.41 23.30 9.78
N LYS A 146 -3.09 23.41 9.70
CA LYS A 146 -2.46 24.71 9.63
C LYS A 146 -2.90 25.22 8.26
N ASP A 147 -4.04 25.92 8.23
CA ASP A 147 -4.56 26.49 7.00
C ASP A 147 -3.45 27.37 6.45
N ASP A 148 -2.92 26.96 5.30
CA ASP A 148 -2.13 27.82 4.45
C ASP A 148 -3.00 29.05 4.18
N GLU A 149 -2.55 30.15 4.75
CA GLU A 149 -2.72 31.56 4.41
C GLU A 149 -3.48 31.83 3.09
N LYS A 150 -4.76 31.47 3.02
CA LYS A 150 -5.68 31.99 2.02
C LYS A 150 -6.13 33.37 2.48
N ARG A 151 -5.34 34.37 2.09
CA ARG A 151 -5.86 35.68 1.72
C ARG A 151 -7.06 35.45 0.81
N GLU A 152 -8.25 35.85 1.25
CA GLU A 152 -9.27 36.48 0.40
C GLU A 152 -10.39 37.08 1.27
N GLU A 153 -10.42 38.42 1.22
CA GLU A 153 -11.58 39.31 1.36
C GLU A 153 -12.45 39.21 2.62
N VAL A 154 -12.07 40.04 3.60
CA VAL A 154 -13.00 40.61 4.58
C VAL A 154 -14.04 41.46 3.85
N THR A 155 -15.14 40.84 3.41
CA THR A 155 -16.34 41.57 2.98
C THR A 155 -17.08 42.09 4.21
N ASP A 156 -16.64 43.26 4.65
CA ASP A 156 -17.35 44.34 5.36
C ASP A 156 -18.28 43.97 6.54
N TRP A 157 -17.77 44.17 7.76
CA TRP A 157 -18.51 44.04 9.02
C TRP A 157 -19.59 45.11 9.26
N ARG A 158 -19.76 46.09 8.34
CA ARG A 158 -20.72 47.21 8.50
C ARG A 158 -22.16 46.89 8.14
N LYS A 159 -22.50 45.67 7.69
CA LYS A 159 -23.85 45.34 7.19
C LYS A 159 -24.86 44.85 8.23
N ASN A 160 -24.55 44.86 9.53
CA ASN A 160 -25.53 44.45 10.54
C ASN A 160 -25.79 45.55 11.59
N VAL A 161 -26.73 46.43 11.21
CA VAL A 161 -27.72 47.07 12.07
C VAL A 161 -27.42 48.48 12.61
N GLU A 162 -27.64 49.47 11.74
CA GLU A 162 -28.44 50.65 12.11
C GLU A 162 -29.91 50.22 12.24
N ALA A 163 -30.40 49.96 13.46
CA ALA A 163 -31.83 49.92 13.78
C ALA A 163 -32.04 49.89 15.31
N MET A 164 -31.79 51.01 15.96
CA MET A 164 -32.40 51.39 17.24
C MET A 164 -32.68 52.89 17.11
N SER A 165 -33.65 53.35 16.31
CA SER A 165 -35.09 53.24 16.62
C SER A 165 -35.34 53.35 18.12
N GLY A 166 -35.60 54.57 18.62
CA GLY A 166 -36.05 54.79 20.01
C GLY A 166 -35.25 55.76 20.90
N MET A 167 -34.31 56.56 20.40
CA MET A 167 -33.72 57.66 21.19
C MET A 167 -34.43 59.01 20.97
N GLU A 168 -35.75 59.04 21.16
CA GLU A 168 -36.54 60.28 21.30
C GLU A 168 -36.45 60.76 22.76
N GLY A 169 -35.31 61.35 23.11
CA GLY A 169 -35.09 61.91 24.43
C GLY A 169 -33.83 62.76 24.47
N ARG A 170 -33.96 64.00 24.94
CA ARG A 170 -32.83 64.95 25.11
C ARG A 170 -31.77 64.31 26.02
N LYS A 171 -30.64 63.90 25.44
CA LYS A 171 -29.45 63.48 26.19
C LYS A 171 -29.02 64.62 27.12
N LYS A 172 -29.10 64.41 28.42
CA LYS A 172 -28.53 65.33 29.42
C LYS A 172 -27.01 65.18 29.38
N LEU A 173 -26.33 66.06 28.67
CA LEU A 173 -24.89 66.24 28.79
C LEU A 173 -24.65 67.30 29.86
N PHE A 174 -24.02 66.90 30.96
CA PHE A 174 -23.41 67.82 31.91
C PHE A 174 -21.94 67.97 31.49
N THR A 175 -21.57 69.15 31.03
CA THR A 175 -20.16 69.52 30.82
C THR A 175 -19.58 69.92 32.17
N ALA A 176 -18.74 69.06 32.75
CA ALA A 176 -17.83 69.48 33.80
C ALA A 176 -16.70 70.29 33.13
N GLY A 177 -16.67 71.59 33.40
CA GLY A 177 -15.62 72.47 32.90
C GLY A 177 -14.29 72.20 33.58
N GLN A 178 -13.23 72.24 32.79
CA GLN A 178 -12.00 72.93 33.12
C GLN A 178 -11.36 73.42 31.82
#